data_AF-A0A7S3X5I2-F1
#
_entry.id   AF-A0A7S3X5I2-F1
#
_cell.length_a   1.000
_cell.length_b   1.000
_cell.length_c   1.000
_cell.angle_alpha   90.00
_cell.angle_beta   90.00
_cell.angle_gamma   90.00
#
_symmetry.space_group_name_H-M   'P 1'
#
loop_
_entity.id
_entity.type
_entity.pdbx_description
1 polymer ?
#
loop_
_entity_poly.entity_id
_entity_poly.type
_entity_poly.pdbx_seq_one_letter_code
_entity_poly.pdbx_strand_id
1 'polypeptide(L)'
;LDVAYNLRMKSSRAFFTEVNKRFPTLPFSMASLEDTTAAKVGVKECVEHDLILPYPVLCEKKGEFVAQFGCTIALQTKSTALLSGNISFDTKRFESDKSVKNEETAKLIARDLWVREKQKKK
;
A
#
# COMPACT_ATOMS: atom_id res chain seq x y z
N LEU A 1 0.87 10.98 17.33
CA LEU A 1 -0.51 10.79 17.81
C LEU A 1 -0.56 9.43 18.47
N ASP A 2 -0.18 9.37 19.75
CA ASP A 2 -0.39 8.18 20.56
C ASP A 2 -1.83 8.24 21.07
N VAL A 3 -2.71 7.46 20.46
CA VAL A 3 -4.09 7.31 20.92
C VAL A 3 -4.09 6.26 22.03
N ALA A 4 -4.19 6.72 23.28
CA ALA A 4 -4.28 5.84 24.44
C ALA A 4 -5.74 5.72 24.87
N TYR A 5 -6.35 4.56 24.62
CA TYR A 5 -7.69 4.24 25.09
C TYR A 5 -7.69 2.91 25.86
N ASN A 6 -8.37 2.89 27.01
CA ASN A 6 -8.51 1.69 27.81
C ASN A 6 -9.77 0.94 27.37
N LEU A 7 -9.58 -0.12 26.59
CA LEU A 7 -10.65 -0.99 26.08
C LEU A 7 -11.49 -1.57 27.23
N ARG A 8 -12.82 -1.48 27.12
CA ARG A 8 -13.77 -1.94 28.13
C ARG A 8 -14.08 -3.43 27.99
N MET A 9 -14.19 -3.95 26.78
CA MET A 9 -14.52 -5.37 26.58
C MET A 9 -13.29 -6.26 26.73
N LYS A 10 -13.48 -7.45 27.33
CA LYS A 10 -12.42 -8.48 27.45
C LYS A 10 -11.97 -9.00 26.08
N SER A 11 -12.90 -9.16 25.15
CA SER A 11 -12.64 -9.57 23.78
C SER A 11 -11.77 -8.55 23.04
N SER A 12 -12.06 -7.25 23.16
CA SER A 12 -11.28 -6.19 22.51
C SER A 12 -9.87 -6.12 23.07
N ARG A 13 -9.69 -6.23 24.40
CA ARG A 13 -8.34 -6.28 25.02
C ARG A 13 -7.52 -7.46 24.52
N ALA A 14 -8.13 -8.66 24.47
CA ALA A 14 -7.47 -9.86 23.98
C ALA A 14 -7.05 -9.70 22.50
N PHE A 15 -7.97 -9.22 21.67
CA PHE A 15 -7.75 -8.93 20.26
C PHE A 15 -6.63 -7.91 20.05
N PHE A 16 -6.66 -6.76 20.72
CA PHE A 16 -5.65 -5.71 20.59
C PHE A 16 -4.26 -6.20 21.04
N THR A 17 -4.20 -7.01 22.11
CA THR A 17 -2.94 -7.60 22.59
C THR A 17 -2.34 -8.56 21.56
N GLU A 18 -3.18 -9.39 20.94
CA GLU A 18 -2.74 -10.33 19.90
C GLU A 18 -2.26 -9.59 18.65
N VAL A 19 -3.01 -8.59 18.18
CA VAL A 19 -2.63 -7.76 17.03
C VAL A 19 -1.33 -7.03 17.30
N ASN A 20 -1.17 -6.35 18.44
CA ASN A 20 0.05 -5.62 18.74
C ASN A 20 1.28 -6.56 18.87
N LYS A 21 1.07 -7.82 19.27
CA LYS A 21 2.13 -8.83 19.32
C LYS A 21 2.54 -9.34 17.94
N ARG A 22 1.59 -9.61 17.03
CA ARG A 22 1.86 -10.17 15.69
C ARG A 22 2.17 -9.10 14.65
N PHE A 23 1.46 -7.98 14.71
CA PHE A 23 1.43 -6.87 13.75
C PHE A 23 1.44 -5.53 14.49
N PRO A 24 2.60 -5.08 15.03
CA PRO A 24 2.65 -3.92 15.93
C PRO A 24 2.10 -2.64 15.29
N THR A 25 2.68 -2.24 14.16
CA THR A 25 2.29 -1.03 13.41
C THR A 25 2.04 -1.31 11.93
N LEU A 26 2.12 -2.58 11.53
CA LEU A 26 1.96 -2.98 10.14
C LEU A 26 0.49 -3.33 9.84
N PRO A 27 0.02 -3.06 8.61
CA PRO A 27 -1.29 -3.50 8.17
C PRO A 27 -1.43 -5.03 8.26
N PHE A 28 -2.62 -5.49 8.63
CA PHE A 28 -2.93 -6.90 8.75
C PHE A 28 -4.33 -7.20 8.19
N SER A 29 -4.56 -8.48 7.90
CA SER A 29 -5.88 -8.98 7.50
C SER A 29 -6.56 -9.67 8.68
N MET A 30 -7.88 -9.50 8.82
CA MET A 30 -8.66 -10.22 9.84
C MET A 30 -8.62 -11.75 9.64
N ALA A 31 -8.34 -12.22 8.42
CA ALA A 31 -8.22 -13.65 8.11
C ALA A 31 -6.96 -14.30 8.70
N SER A 32 -5.95 -13.49 9.06
CA SER A 32 -4.70 -13.97 9.64
C SER A 32 -4.80 -14.23 11.15
N LEU A 33 -5.97 -14.01 11.75
CA LEU A 33 -6.25 -14.19 13.17
C LEU A 33 -6.83 -15.58 13.43
N GLU A 34 -6.45 -16.17 14.56
CA GLU A 34 -6.88 -17.54 14.91
C GLU A 34 -8.37 -17.62 15.21
N ASP A 35 -8.91 -16.64 15.94
CA ASP A 35 -10.34 -16.58 16.25
C ASP A 35 -11.02 -15.43 15.47
N THR A 36 -11.53 -15.78 14.29
CA THR A 36 -12.27 -14.84 13.44
C THR A 36 -13.59 -14.36 14.04
N THR A 37 -14.17 -15.10 14.98
CA THR A 37 -15.44 -14.74 15.62
C THR A 37 -15.20 -13.71 16.71
N ALA A 38 -14.23 -13.94 17.59
CA ALA A 38 -13.83 -12.99 18.61
C ALA A 38 -13.25 -11.70 18.01
N ALA A 39 -12.48 -11.82 16.92
CA ALA A 39 -11.94 -10.66 16.20
C ALA A 39 -13.03 -9.71 15.70
N LYS A 40 -14.10 -10.22 15.09
CA LYS A 40 -15.21 -9.38 14.59
C LYS A 40 -15.88 -8.55 15.69
N VAL A 41 -15.93 -9.08 16.91
CA VAL A 41 -16.49 -8.37 18.06
C VAL A 41 -15.49 -7.34 18.60
N GLY A 42 -14.22 -7.74 18.75
CA GLY A 42 -13.17 -6.87 19.31
C GLY A 42 -12.75 -5.70 18.41
N VAL A 43 -12.83 -5.87 17.08
CA VAL A 43 -12.46 -4.84 16.10
C VAL A 43 -13.33 -3.58 16.22
N LYS A 44 -14.63 -3.73 16.48
CA LYS A 44 -15.57 -2.59 16.49
C LYS A 44 -15.15 -1.51 17.48
N GLU A 45 -14.85 -1.90 18.71
CA GLU A 45 -14.41 -0.98 19.76
C GLU A 45 -13.04 -0.37 19.44
N CYS A 46 -12.12 -1.15 18.84
CA CYS A 46 -10.80 -0.65 18.48
C CYS A 46 -10.84 0.39 17.35
N VAL A 47 -11.76 0.23 16.39
CA VAL A 47 -11.96 1.19 15.29
C VAL A 47 -12.70 2.44 15.77
N GLU A 48 -13.71 2.30 16.64
CA GLU A 48 -14.49 3.42 17.17
C GLU A 48 -13.64 4.39 18.02
N HIS A 49 -12.60 3.87 18.68
CA HIS A 49 -11.68 4.66 19.50
C HIS A 49 -10.34 4.96 18.81
N ASP A 50 -10.27 4.87 17.47
CA ASP A 50 -9.09 5.20 16.66
C ASP A 50 -7.80 4.45 17.05
N LEU A 51 -7.92 3.29 17.71
CA LEU A 51 -6.78 2.41 18.02
C LEU A 51 -6.32 1.65 16.78
N ILE A 52 -7.24 1.40 15.84
CA ILE A 52 -6.97 0.72 14.57
C ILE A 52 -7.63 1.51 13.45
N LEU A 53 -6.85 1.80 12.40
CA LEU A 53 -7.34 2.47 11.20
C LEU A 53 -7.89 1.44 10.21
N PRO A 54 -9.19 1.50 9.85
CA PRO A 54 -9.76 0.61 8.86
C PRO A 54 -9.34 1.02 7.44
N TYR A 55 -9.04 0.04 6.60
CA TYR A 55 -8.85 0.22 5.16
C TYR A 55 -10.11 -0.30 4.44
N PRO A 56 -11.11 0.56 4.15
CA PRO A 56 -12.36 0.13 3.54
C PRO A 56 -12.12 -0.35 2.10
N VAL A 57 -12.90 -1.35 1.69
CA VAL A 57 -12.91 -1.81 0.29
C VAL A 57 -13.69 -0.81 -0.54
N LEU A 58 -13.01 -0.17 -1.49
CA LEU A 58 -13.61 0.75 -2.45
C LEU A 58 -13.92 0.01 -3.75
N CYS A 59 -15.12 0.23 -4.29
CA CYS A 59 -15.59 -0.41 -5.52
C CYS A 59 -16.07 0.63 -6.51
N GLU A 60 -15.70 0.47 -7.78
CA GLU A 60 -16.24 1.27 -8.88
C GLU A 60 -17.59 0.74 -9.38
N LYS A 61 -18.23 1.51 -10.26
CA LYS A 61 -19.50 1.13 -10.88
C LYS A 61 -19.37 -0.17 -11.67
N LYS A 62 -20.48 -0.89 -11.79
CA LYS A 62 -20.54 -2.15 -12.54
C LYS A 62 -20.17 -1.91 -14.00
N GLY A 63 -19.14 -2.62 -14.47
CA GLY A 63 -18.64 -2.52 -15.84
C GLY A 63 -17.41 -1.62 -16.02
N GLU A 64 -16.98 -0.91 -14.97
CA GLU A 64 -15.75 -0.12 -14.97
C GLU A 64 -14.53 -0.94 -14.56
N PHE A 65 -13.35 -0.49 -14.97
CA PHE A 65 -12.07 -1.15 -14.67
C PHE A 65 -11.14 -0.22 -13.88
N VAL A 66 -10.51 -0.76 -12.85
CA VAL A 66 -9.52 -0.05 -12.02
C VAL A 66 -8.15 -0.69 -12.22
N ALA A 67 -7.15 0.13 -12.59
CA ALA A 67 -5.76 -0.27 -12.67
C ALA A 67 -4.95 0.41 -11.56
N GLN A 68 -4.18 -0.37 -10.80
CA GLN A 68 -3.32 0.12 -9.73
C GLN A 68 -1.89 -0.39 -9.94
N PHE A 69 -0.92 0.52 -9.90
CA PHE A 69 0.50 0.21 -9.90
C PHE A 69 1.11 0.72 -8.60
N GLY A 70 1.61 -0.19 -7.77
CA GLY A 70 2.30 0.12 -6.52
C GLY A 70 3.79 -0.11 -6.65
N CYS A 71 4.59 0.84 -6.17
CA CYS A 71 6.03 0.67 -6.10
C CYS A 71 6.61 1.27 -4.82
N THR A 72 7.74 0.73 -4.38
CA THR A 72 8.49 1.23 -3.23
C THR A 72 9.81 1.78 -3.75
N ILE A 73 10.04 3.08 -3.53
CA ILE A 73 11.27 3.78 -3.95
C ILE A 73 12.12 4.15 -2.74
N ALA A 74 13.43 4.08 -2.90
CA ALA A 74 14.40 4.67 -1.99
C ALA A 74 15.03 5.90 -2.67
N LEU A 75 14.88 7.06 -2.06
CA LEU A 75 15.51 8.30 -2.50
C LEU A 75 16.90 8.39 -1.88
N GLN A 76 17.93 8.34 -2.72
CA GLN A 76 19.32 8.60 -2.34
C GLN A 76 19.74 9.97 -2.85
N THR A 77 20.81 10.52 -2.27
CA THR A 77 21.35 11.83 -2.65
C THR A 77 21.71 11.97 -4.13
N LYS A 78 21.99 10.87 -4.81
CA LYS A 78 22.39 10.84 -6.23
C LYS A 78 21.45 10.04 -7.14
N SER A 79 20.51 9.26 -6.59
CA SER A 79 19.66 8.39 -7.40
C SER A 79 18.37 7.98 -6.70
N THR A 80 17.36 7.66 -7.49
CA THR A 80 16.12 7.02 -7.01
C THR A 80 16.21 5.54 -7.36
N ALA A 81 16.32 4.70 -6.34
CA ALA A 81 16.34 3.26 -6.53
C ALA A 81 14.94 2.68 -6.33
N LEU A 82 14.45 1.94 -7.32
CA LEU A 82 13.21 1.18 -7.21
C LEU A 82 13.51 -0.13 -6.46
N LEU A 83 12.94 -0.30 -5.26
CA LEU A 83 13.20 -1.47 -4.41
C LEU A 83 12.26 -2.63 -4.74
N SER A 84 10.97 -2.33 -4.96
CA SER A 84 9.94 -3.32 -5.23
C SER A 84 8.86 -2.73 -6.13
N GLY A 85 8.11 -3.60 -6.82
CA GLY A 85 7.09 -3.19 -7.79
C GLY A 85 7.61 -2.91 -9.19
N ASN A 86 8.85 -3.33 -9.52
CA ASN A 86 9.35 -3.31 -10.90
C ASN A 86 8.77 -4.47 -11.70
N ILE A 87 7.45 -4.45 -11.90
CA ILE A 87 6.76 -5.40 -12.76
C ILE A 87 6.93 -4.89 -14.19
N SER A 88 7.52 -5.71 -15.04
CA SER A 88 7.66 -5.42 -16.46
C SER A 88 6.27 -5.32 -17.10
N PHE A 89 5.87 -4.10 -17.44
CA PHE A 89 4.61 -3.84 -18.13
C PHE A 89 4.81 -4.03 -19.64
N ASP A 90 4.33 -5.16 -20.17
CA ASP A 90 4.41 -5.46 -21.60
C ASP A 90 3.35 -4.67 -22.38
N THR A 91 3.74 -3.48 -22.84
CA THR A 91 2.89 -2.57 -23.59
C THR A 91 2.37 -3.15 -24.90
N LYS A 92 3.00 -4.22 -25.43
CA LYS A 92 2.57 -4.86 -26.68
C LYS A 92 1.24 -5.61 -26.56
N ARG A 93 0.81 -5.91 -25.34
CA ARG A 93 -0.44 -6.65 -25.08
C ARG A 93 -1.67 -5.75 -25.01
N PHE A 94 -1.47 -4.43 -25.07
CA PHE A 94 -2.53 -3.45 -24.89
C PHE A 94 -2.59 -2.52 -26.09
N GLU A 95 -3.69 -2.57 -26.81
CA GLU A 95 -4.01 -1.62 -27.87
C GLU A 95 -4.90 -0.51 -27.29
N SER A 96 -4.52 0.75 -27.50
CA SER A 96 -5.25 1.91 -27.01
C SER A 96 -5.36 2.96 -28.10
N ASP A 97 -6.57 3.45 -28.32
CA ASP A 97 -6.85 4.57 -29.23
C ASP A 97 -6.33 5.92 -28.70
N LYS A 98 -5.93 5.96 -27.42
CA LYS A 98 -5.52 7.17 -26.71
C LYS A 98 -4.03 7.13 -26.41
N SER A 99 -3.34 8.23 -26.74
CA SER A 99 -1.93 8.47 -26.43
C SER A 99 -1.75 9.83 -25.74
N VAL A 100 -0.59 10.01 -25.09
CA VAL A 100 -0.25 11.26 -24.41
C VAL A 100 0.05 12.34 -25.46
N LYS A 101 -0.82 13.36 -25.55
CA LYS A 101 -0.73 14.42 -26.57
C LYS A 101 0.22 15.57 -26.23
N ASN A 102 0.58 15.73 -24.95
CA ASN A 102 1.41 16.85 -24.50
C ASN A 102 2.92 16.47 -24.58
N GLU A 103 3.67 17.26 -25.33
CA GLU A 103 5.09 17.02 -25.62
C GLU A 103 5.98 17.08 -24.37
N GLU A 104 5.67 17.92 -23.38
CA GLU A 104 6.47 18.03 -22.16
C GLU A 104 6.35 16.76 -21.30
N THR A 105 5.12 16.26 -21.14
CA THR A 105 4.86 15.01 -20.41
C THR A 105 5.43 13.79 -21.11
N ALA A 106 5.37 13.75 -22.45
CA ALA A 106 5.96 12.66 -23.22
C ALA A 106 7.49 12.60 -23.03
N LYS A 107 8.16 13.76 -23.05
CA LYS A 107 9.60 13.88 -22.77
C LYS A 107 9.94 13.47 -21.35
N LEU A 108 9.06 13.72 -20.37
CA LEU A 108 9.30 13.36 -18.96
C LEU A 108 9.14 11.87 -18.70
N ILE A 109 8.14 11.22 -19.30
CA ILE A 109 7.89 9.77 -19.17
C ILE A 109 9.02 8.96 -19.84
N ALA A 110 9.56 9.46 -20.95
CA ALA A 110 10.65 8.79 -21.66
C ALA A 110 12.02 8.88 -20.95
N ARG A 111 12.14 9.71 -19.90
CA ARG A 111 13.39 9.78 -19.12
C ARG A 111 13.52 8.55 -18.24
N ASP A 112 14.73 8.02 -18.19
CA ASP A 112 15.06 6.99 -17.22
C ASP A 112 14.90 7.53 -15.80
N LEU A 113 14.28 6.73 -14.93
CA LEU A 113 14.18 6.99 -13.50
C LEU A 113 15.56 7.08 -12.83
N TRP A 114 16.61 6.56 -13.49
CA TRP A 114 17.97 6.54 -13.00
C TRP A 114 18.99 6.99 -14.05
N VAL A 115 19.74 8.06 -13.75
CA VAL A 115 21.00 8.38 -14.43
C VAL A 115 22.09 7.46 -13.88
N ARG A 116 22.38 6.36 -14.58
CA ARG A 116 23.58 5.57 -14.29
C ARG A 116 24.81 6.37 -14.75
N GLU A 117 25.52 7.01 -13.83
CA GLU A 117 26.88 7.47 -14.11
C GLU A 117 27.73 6.23 -14.44
N LYS A 118 28.08 6.06 -15.72
CA LYS A 118 29.07 5.06 -16.12
C LYS A 118 30.36 5.38 -15.38
N GLN A 119 30.81 4.47 -14.51
CA GLN A 119 32.16 4.54 -13.96
C GLN A 119 33.14 4.68 -15.13
N LYS A 120 33.84 5.81 -15.20
CA LYS A 120 35.02 5.94 -16.07
C LYS A 120 36.00 4.88 -15.58
N LYS A 121 36.20 3.82 -16.38
CA LYS A 121 37.32 2.89 -16.20
C LYS A 121 38.59 3.74 -16.12
N LYS A 122 39.23 3.74 -14.96
CA LYS A 122 40.64 4.12 -14.82
C LYS A 122 41.48 2.89 -15.10
#